data_AF-A0A7X7ZPH8-F1
#
_entry.id   AF-A0A7X7ZPH8-F1
#
_cell.length_a   1.000
_cell.length_b   1.000
_cell.length_c   1.000
_cell.angle_alpha   90.00
_cell.angle_beta   90.00
_cell.angle_gamma   90.00
#
_symmetry.space_group_name_H-M   'P 1'
#
loop_
_entity.id
_entity.type
_entity.pdbx_description
1 polymer ?
#
loop_
_entity_poly.entity_id
_entity_poly.type
_entity_poly.pdbx_seq_one_letter_code
_entity_poly.pdbx_strand_id
1 'polypeptide(L)'
;MLCLQTRRLGGVLFPIITSISDLQHSTPEGGDESRKRIGAFLAATANNINAVTSAMFLTAMAGGPIVADLAEQQGITINWGQWAIAGIVPGLVALLLIPRVVYAIFPPTLKQTPTAREDARAKRREMGPMSVQERIMATTFILMLVL
;
A
#
# COMPACT_ATOMS: atom_id res chain seq x y z
N MET A 1 -17.79 -10.70 1.58
CA MET A 1 -16.95 -10.80 0.36
C MET A 1 -16.25 -9.46 0.12
N LEU A 2 -15.23 -9.14 0.93
CA LEU A 2 -14.46 -7.89 0.79
C LEU A 2 -13.25 -8.18 -0.11
N CYS A 3 -13.17 -7.51 -1.27
CA CYS A 3 -12.06 -7.67 -2.22
C CYS A 3 -10.69 -7.48 -1.53
N LEU A 4 -9.67 -8.21 -2.00
CA LEU A 4 -8.32 -8.18 -1.45
C LEU A 4 -7.76 -6.74 -1.26
N GLN A 5 -8.10 -5.84 -2.19
CA GLN A 5 -7.79 -4.42 -2.14
C GLN A 5 -8.27 -3.71 -0.87
N THR A 6 -9.50 -3.96 -0.40
CA THR A 6 -10.03 -3.31 0.81
C THR A 6 -9.44 -3.91 2.08
N ARG A 7 -9.13 -5.21 2.07
CA ARG A 7 -8.44 -5.89 3.18
C ARG A 7 -7.00 -5.41 3.35
N ARG A 8 -6.28 -5.16 2.25
CA ARG A 8 -4.92 -4.57 2.29
C ARG A 8 -4.95 -3.13 2.82
N LEU A 9 -5.89 -2.31 2.34
CA LEU A 9 -5.99 -0.92 2.75
C LEU A 9 -6.42 -0.79 4.22
N GLY A 10 -7.50 -1.45 4.62
CA GLY A 10 -8.06 -1.31 5.97
C GLY A 10 -7.34 -2.15 7.03
N GLY A 11 -6.82 -3.32 6.67
CA GLY A 11 -6.20 -4.24 7.64
C GLY A 11 -4.72 -4.00 7.90
N VAL A 12 -3.96 -3.60 6.89
CA VAL A 12 -2.49 -3.47 6.98
C VAL A 12 -2.05 -2.01 6.86
N LEU A 13 -2.46 -1.32 5.80
CA LEU A 13 -1.97 0.04 5.53
C LEU A 13 -2.50 1.06 6.53
N PHE A 14 -3.78 0.99 6.87
CA PHE A 14 -4.41 1.95 7.79
C PHE A 14 -3.74 2.04 9.17
N PRO A 15 -3.53 0.94 9.94
CA PRO A 15 -2.87 1.05 11.25
C PRO A 15 -1.42 1.54 11.16
N ILE A 16 -0.70 1.23 10.08
CA ILE A 16 0.66 1.73 9.83
C ILE A 16 0.63 3.24 9.62
N ILE A 17 -0.28 3.74 8.77
CA ILE A 17 -0.42 5.17 8.49
C ILE A 17 -0.84 5.92 9.75
N THR A 18 -1.75 5.37 10.55
CA THR A 18 -2.16 5.96 11.83
C THR A 18 -0.99 6.01 12.80
N SER A 19 -0.22 4.92 12.97
CA SER A 19 0.95 4.90 13.86
C SER A 19 2.02 5.93 13.46
N ILE A 20 2.29 6.09 12.15
CA ILE A 20 3.23 7.11 11.66
C ILE A 20 2.66 8.52 11.86
N SER A 21 1.36 8.70 11.64
CA SER A 21 0.69 9.98 11.81
C SER A 21 0.68 10.41 13.27
N ASP A 22 0.48 9.49 14.21
CA ASP A 22 0.53 9.75 15.66
C ASP A 22 1.94 10.17 16.10
N LEU A 23 2.98 9.46 15.62
CA LEU A 23 4.39 9.81 15.88
C LEU A 23 4.78 11.19 15.36
N GLN A 24 4.09 11.71 14.34
CA GLN A 24 4.37 13.03 13.75
C GLN A 24 3.34 14.09 14.16
N HIS A 25 2.50 13.81 15.16
CA HIS A 25 1.40 14.68 15.60
C HIS A 25 0.54 15.19 14.43
N SER A 26 0.25 14.29 13.49
CA SER A 26 -0.51 14.53 12.26
C SER A 26 -1.87 13.84 12.35
N THR A 27 -2.62 14.06 13.42
CA THR A 27 -3.88 13.37 13.70
C THR A 27 -5.07 14.07 13.03
N PRO A 28 -6.15 13.31 12.71
CA PRO A 28 -7.41 13.87 12.21
C PRO A 28 -8.09 14.86 13.17
N GLU A 29 -7.84 14.69 14.46
CA GLU A 29 -8.45 15.45 15.56
C GLU A 29 -7.83 16.86 15.72
N GLY A 30 -6.58 17.06 15.28
CA GLY A 30 -5.87 18.34 15.36
C GLY A 30 -6.24 19.37 14.28
N GLY A 31 -7.34 19.18 13.56
CA GLY A 31 -7.79 20.09 12.49
C GLY A 31 -7.05 19.92 11.15
N ASP A 32 -7.30 20.84 10.22
CA ASP A 32 -6.84 20.75 8.82
C ASP A 32 -5.32 20.90 8.65
N GLU A 33 -4.71 21.73 9.51
CA GLU A 33 -3.25 21.96 9.58
C GLU A 33 -2.48 20.73 10.06
N SER A 34 -3.05 19.99 11.02
CA SER A 34 -2.47 18.73 11.55
C SER A 34 -2.49 17.63 10.49
N ARG A 35 -3.63 17.43 9.81
CA ARG A 35 -3.81 16.38 8.79
C ARG A 35 -2.89 16.52 7.57
N LYS A 36 -2.58 17.76 7.17
CA LYS A 36 -1.74 18.07 6.00
C LYS A 36 -0.24 17.87 6.27
N ARG A 37 0.18 17.65 7.52
CA ARG A 37 1.59 17.44 7.89
C ARG A 37 2.19 16.23 7.18
N ILE A 38 1.56 15.06 7.31
CA ILE A 38 2.01 13.83 6.64
C ILE A 38 0.87 12.82 6.41
N GLY A 39 -0.13 12.78 7.29
CA GLY A 39 -1.19 11.76 7.29
C GLY A 39 -2.05 11.77 6.03
N ALA A 40 -2.49 12.95 5.56
CA ALA A 40 -3.27 13.07 4.34
C ALA A 40 -2.48 12.65 3.09
N PHE A 41 -1.19 13.00 3.02
CA PHE A 41 -0.30 12.59 1.93
C PHE A 41 -0.09 11.06 1.92
N LEU A 42 0.17 10.46 3.09
CA LEU A 42 0.37 9.01 3.22
C LEU A 42 -0.90 8.23 2.89
N ALA A 43 -2.06 8.66 3.39
CA ALA A 43 -3.35 8.02 3.11
C ALA A 43 -3.71 8.10 1.62
N ALA A 44 -3.59 9.28 1.01
CA ALA A 44 -3.87 9.47 -0.42
C ALA A 44 -2.91 8.65 -1.29
N THR A 45 -1.61 8.69 -0.99
CA THR A 45 -0.60 7.94 -1.75
C THR A 45 -0.80 6.44 -1.60
N ALA A 46 -1.01 5.94 -0.37
CA ALA A 46 -1.25 4.51 -0.12
C ALA A 46 -2.51 4.00 -0.83
N ASN A 47 -3.60 4.79 -0.83
CA ASN A 47 -4.82 4.42 -1.56
C ASN A 47 -4.59 4.33 -3.06
N ASN A 48 -3.92 5.31 -3.67
CA ASN A 48 -3.66 5.31 -5.10
C ASN A 48 -2.69 4.19 -5.51
N ILE A 49 -1.63 3.95 -4.74
CA ILE A 49 -0.68 2.84 -5.00
C ILE A 49 -1.40 1.49 -4.87
N ASN A 50 -2.27 1.33 -3.87
CA ASN A 50 -3.07 0.12 -3.70
C ASN A 50 -4.03 -0.09 -4.89
N ALA A 51 -4.65 0.97 -5.40
CA ALA A 51 -5.49 0.91 -6.59
C ALA A 51 -4.69 0.52 -7.85
N VAL A 52 -3.52 1.13 -8.08
CA VAL A 52 -2.65 0.80 -9.23
C VAL A 52 -2.17 -0.65 -9.15
N THR A 53 -1.66 -1.08 -8.00
CA THR A 53 -1.22 -2.48 -7.84
C THR A 53 -2.39 -3.47 -7.94
N SER A 54 -3.61 -3.08 -7.55
CA SER A 54 -4.79 -3.91 -7.79
C SER A 54 -5.20 -4.00 -9.27
N ALA A 55 -4.93 -2.97 -10.08
CA ALA A 55 -5.18 -3.01 -11.52
C ALA A 55 -4.11 -3.81 -12.29
N MET A 56 -2.87 -3.83 -11.80
CA MET A 56 -1.75 -4.56 -12.41
C MET A 56 -1.94 -6.09 -12.41
N PHE A 57 -2.68 -6.62 -11.44
CA PHE A 57 -2.88 -8.06 -11.28
C PHE A 57 -4.35 -8.43 -11.40
N LEU A 58 -4.65 -9.34 -12.32
CA LEU A 58 -6.01 -9.79 -12.58
C LEU A 58 -6.73 -10.32 -11.33
N THR A 59 -6.00 -10.95 -10.39
CA THR A 59 -6.57 -11.54 -9.16
C THR A 59 -6.64 -10.58 -7.98
N ALA A 60 -6.11 -9.36 -8.09
CA ALA A 60 -6.01 -8.45 -6.95
C ALA A 60 -7.31 -7.68 -6.65
N MET A 61 -8.26 -7.68 -7.59
CA MET A 61 -9.60 -7.11 -7.44
C MET A 61 -10.59 -7.94 -8.27
N ALA A 62 -11.84 -8.06 -7.82
CA ALA A 62 -12.90 -8.75 -8.57
C ALA A 62 -13.20 -8.13 -9.95
N GLY A 63 -12.76 -6.89 -10.20
CA GLY A 63 -12.89 -6.26 -11.51
C GLY A 63 -12.03 -6.92 -12.60
N GLY A 64 -10.88 -7.49 -12.25
CA GLY A 64 -9.98 -8.13 -13.22
C GLY A 64 -10.63 -9.32 -13.94
N PRO A 65 -11.18 -10.32 -13.23
CA PRO A 65 -11.84 -11.47 -13.85
C PRO A 65 -13.09 -11.06 -14.63
N ILE A 66 -13.86 -10.07 -14.16
CA ILE A 66 -15.04 -9.58 -14.89
C ILE A 66 -14.68 -9.04 -16.28
N VAL A 67 -13.55 -8.32 -16.41
CA VAL A 67 -13.08 -7.84 -17.70
C VAL A 67 -12.58 -8.98 -18.59
N ALA A 68 -11.92 -9.99 -18.00
CA ALA A 68 -11.51 -11.17 -18.75
C ALA A 68 -12.70 -11.99 -19.26
N ASP A 69 -13.72 -12.22 -18.43
CA ASP A 69 -14.95 -12.92 -18.81
C ASP A 69 -15.68 -12.18 -19.94
N LEU A 70 -15.71 -10.83 -19.91
CA LEU A 70 -16.30 -10.02 -20.97
C LEU A 70 -15.49 -10.06 -22.27
N ALA A 71 -14.15 -10.09 -22.17
CA ALA A 71 -13.27 -10.22 -23.33
C ALA A 71 -13.42 -11.61 -23.98
N GLU A 72 -13.60 -12.66 -23.16
CA GLU A 72 -13.84 -14.02 -23.63
C GLU A 72 -15.15 -14.13 -24.42
N GLN A 73 -16.21 -13.42 -24.00
CA GLN A 73 -17.47 -13.31 -24.76
C GLN A 73 -17.29 -12.64 -26.13
N GLN A 74 -16.24 -11.84 -26.32
CA GLN A 74 -15.87 -11.22 -27.61
C GLN A 74 -14.83 -12.05 -28.38
N GLY A 75 -14.49 -13.25 -27.91
CA GLY A 75 -13.52 -14.15 -28.54
C GLY A 75 -12.05 -13.85 -28.23
N ILE A 76 -11.77 -13.00 -27.24
CA ILE A 76 -10.41 -12.64 -26.82
C ILE A 76 -10.10 -13.33 -25.49
N THR A 77 -9.23 -14.33 -25.50
CA THR A 77 -8.78 -15.00 -24.28
C THR A 77 -7.63 -14.22 -23.65
N ILE A 78 -7.87 -13.69 -22.45
CA ILE A 78 -6.87 -12.96 -21.66
C ILE A 78 -6.31 -13.91 -20.61
N ASN A 79 -5.04 -14.30 -20.75
CA ASN A 79 -4.37 -15.07 -19.70
C ASN A 79 -3.81 -14.14 -18.61
N TRP A 80 -3.68 -14.66 -17.38
CA TRP A 80 -3.11 -13.93 -16.24
C TRP A 80 -1.75 -13.30 -16.56
N GLY A 81 -0.88 -14.04 -17.26
CA GLY A 81 0.45 -13.55 -17.65
C GLY A 81 0.41 -12.41 -18.67
N GLN A 82 -0.50 -12.46 -19.65
CA GLN A 82 -0.67 -11.39 -20.64
C GLN A 82 -1.18 -10.11 -19.96
N TRP A 83 -2.15 -10.24 -19.06
CA TRP A 83 -2.63 -9.11 -18.26
C TRP A 83 -1.52 -8.51 -17.40
N ALA A 84 -0.73 -9.36 -16.71
CA ALA A 84 0.35 -8.90 -15.86
C ALA A 84 1.42 -8.15 -16.68
N ILE A 85 1.85 -8.68 -17.82
CA ILE A 85 2.85 -8.00 -18.69
C ILE A 85 2.29 -6.68 -19.23
N ALA A 86 1.04 -6.68 -19.70
CA ALA A 86 0.36 -5.49 -20.20
C ALA A 86 0.15 -4.44 -19.09
N GLY A 87 -0.14 -4.86 -17.86
CA GLY A 87 -0.40 -4.02 -16.70
C GLY A 87 0.86 -3.51 -16.00
N ILE A 88 1.99 -4.22 -16.09
CA ILE A 88 3.25 -3.82 -15.45
C ILE A 88 3.78 -2.50 -16.02
N VAL A 89 3.76 -2.33 -17.34
CA VAL A 89 4.26 -1.12 -18.00
C VAL A 89 3.52 0.15 -17.54
N PRO A 90 2.18 0.27 -17.67
CA PRO A 90 1.44 1.42 -17.16
C PRO A 90 1.45 1.47 -15.62
N GLY A 91 1.51 0.34 -14.94
CA GLY A 91 1.59 0.25 -13.49
C GLY A 91 2.87 0.87 -12.93
N LEU A 92 4.04 0.55 -13.50
CA LEU A 92 5.32 1.13 -13.10
C LEU A 92 5.37 2.64 -13.37
N VAL A 93 4.86 3.08 -14.51
CA VAL A 93 4.76 4.51 -14.85
C VAL A 93 3.87 5.24 -13.84
N ALA A 94 2.68 4.68 -13.52
CA ALA A 94 1.78 5.24 -12.54
C ALA A 94 2.39 5.22 -11.12
N LEU A 95 3.09 4.17 -10.73
CA LEU A 95 3.79 4.10 -9.43
C LEU A 95 4.88 5.17 -9.29
N LEU A 96 5.50 5.61 -10.39
CA LEU A 96 6.50 6.67 -10.36
C LEU A 96 5.88 8.08 -10.44
N LEU A 97 4.76 8.22 -11.16
CA LEU A 97 4.08 9.50 -11.38
C LEU A 97 3.13 9.88 -10.24
N ILE A 98 2.33 8.94 -9.74
CA ILE A 98 1.30 9.21 -8.73
C ILE A 98 1.90 9.82 -7.45
N PRO A 99 2.97 9.29 -6.85
CA PRO A 99 3.55 9.91 -5.67
C PRO A 99 4.02 11.34 -5.94
N ARG A 100 4.52 11.64 -7.15
CA ARG A 100 4.90 13.01 -7.53
C ARG A 100 3.69 13.93 -7.70
N VAL A 101 2.61 13.45 -8.30
CA VAL A 101 1.36 14.22 -8.46
C VAL A 101 0.73 14.48 -7.10
N VAL A 102 0.63 13.46 -6.24
CA VAL A 102 0.11 13.60 -4.88
C VAL A 102 0.99 14.54 -4.06
N TYR A 103 2.32 14.50 -4.24
CA TYR A 103 3.23 15.45 -3.59
C TYR A 103 3.03 16.89 -4.08
N ALA A 104 2.64 17.10 -5.33
CA ALA A 104 2.33 18.42 -5.86
C ALA A 104 0.97 18.96 -5.36
N ILE A 105 -0.05 18.10 -5.23
CA ILE A 105 -1.41 18.48 -4.79
C ILE A 105 -1.45 18.66 -3.26
N PHE A 106 -0.81 17.77 -2.51
CA PHE A 106 -0.74 17.77 -1.06
C PHE A 106 0.73 17.77 -0.62
N PRO A 107 1.47 18.88 -0.80
CA PRO A 107 2.84 18.96 -0.33
C PRO A 107 2.85 18.79 1.19
N PRO A 108 3.47 17.73 1.73
CA PRO A 108 3.54 17.53 3.17
C PRO A 108 4.32 18.69 3.78
N THR A 109 3.78 19.28 4.85
CA THR A 109 4.41 20.40 5.57
C THR A 109 5.70 19.94 6.25
N LEU A 110 5.79 18.67 6.64
CA LEU A 110 7.00 18.01 7.13
C LEU A 110 7.71 17.27 5.99
N LYS A 111 8.70 17.94 5.37
CA LYS A 111 9.50 17.38 4.26
C LYS A 111 10.77 16.65 4.72
N GLN A 112 11.20 16.91 5.94
CA GLN A 112 12.36 16.27 6.57
C GLN A 112 12.05 16.04 8.04
N THR A 113 12.09 14.78 8.46
CA THR A 113 12.06 14.39 9.87
C THR A 113 13.47 13.94 10.26
N PRO A 114 14.38 14.85 10.66
CA PRO A 114 15.76 14.51 11.00
C PRO A 114 15.84 13.47 12.15
N THR A 115 14.84 13.43 13.04
CA THR A 115 14.72 12.45 14.12
C THR A 115 14.15 11.10 13.70
N ALA A 116 13.65 10.91 12.46
CA ALA A 116 13.00 9.65 12.06
C ALA A 116 13.91 8.42 12.20
N ARG A 117 15.22 8.59 12.03
CA ARG A 117 16.20 7.51 12.25
C ARG A 117 16.39 7.17 13.72
N GLU A 118 16.34 8.17 14.60
CA GLU A 118 16.44 8.00 16.04
C GLU A 118 15.16 7.41 16.61
N ASP A 119 14.00 7.91 16.17
CA ASP A 119 12.67 7.40 16.52
C ASP A 119 12.49 5.94 16.10
N ALA A 120 12.92 5.58 14.88
CA ALA A 120 12.88 4.19 14.41
C ALA A 120 13.81 3.28 15.24
N ARG A 121 14.98 3.77 15.65
CA ARG A 121 15.91 3.03 16.51
C ARG A 121 15.37 2.87 17.93
N ALA A 122 14.75 3.91 18.48
CA ALA A 122 14.08 3.88 19.78
C ALA A 122 12.91 2.90 19.76
N LYS A 123 12.03 2.98 18.76
CA LYS A 123 10.90 2.05 18.59
C LYS A 123 11.36 0.60 18.39
N ARG A 124 12.45 0.37 17.63
CA ARG A 124 13.06 -0.97 17.50
C ARG A 124 13.63 -1.48 18.81
N ARG A 125 14.20 -0.60 19.65
CA ARG A 125 14.69 -0.97 20.98
C ARG A 125 13.55 -1.28 21.94
N GLU A 126 12.44 -0.55 21.88
CA GLU A 126 11.21 -0.83 22.63
C GLU A 126 10.55 -2.17 22.23
N MET A 127 10.50 -2.48 20.93
CA MET A 127 9.92 -3.73 20.43
C MET A 127 10.72 -4.98 20.83
N GLY A 128 12.02 -4.84 21.10
CA GLY A 128 12.86 -5.96 21.52
C GLY A 128 13.18 -6.97 20.39
N PRO A 129 13.77 -8.13 20.73
CA PRO A 129 14.04 -9.20 19.76
C PRO A 129 12.74 -9.83 19.25
N MET A 130 12.74 -10.31 17.99
CA MET A 130 11.58 -11.00 17.39
C MET A 130 11.08 -12.12 18.30
N SER A 131 9.78 -12.10 18.57
CA SER A 131 9.11 -13.13 19.33
C SER A 131 9.15 -14.47 18.61
N VAL A 132 9.02 -15.56 19.37
CA VAL A 132 8.94 -16.92 18.81
C VAL A 132 7.76 -17.04 17.84
N GLN A 133 6.65 -16.34 18.11
CA GLN A 133 5.46 -16.33 17.27
C GLN A 133 5.71 -15.66 15.91
N GLU A 134 6.42 -14.52 15.89
CA GLU A 134 6.82 -13.86 14.63
C GLU A 134 7.76 -14.74 13.80
N ARG A 135 8.67 -15.48 14.44
CA ARG A 135 9.57 -16.42 13.75
C ARG A 135 8.80 -17.61 13.15
N ILE A 136 7.82 -18.16 13.86
CA ILE A 136 6.97 -19.25 13.36
C ILE A 136 6.16 -18.74 12.16
N MET A 137 5.52 -17.58 12.27
CA MET A 137 4.75 -16.99 11.16
C MET A 137 5.63 -16.75 9.92
N ALA A 138 6.82 -16.16 10.10
CA ALA A 138 7.75 -15.93 9.00
C ALA A 138 8.22 -17.24 8.34
N THR A 139 8.50 -18.26 9.14
CA THR A 139 8.92 -19.58 8.64
C THR A 139 7.80 -20.24 7.84
N THR A 140 6.57 -20.25 8.36
CA THR A 140 5.40 -20.80 7.66
C THR A 140 5.15 -20.09 6.33
N PHE A 141 5.29 -18.75 6.29
CA PHE A 141 5.13 -17.99 5.06
C PHE A 141 6.17 -18.35 4.00
N ILE A 142 7.44 -18.50 4.39
CA ILE A 142 8.51 -18.92 3.47
C ILE A 142 8.25 -20.34 2.97
N LEU A 143 7.85 -21.24 3.87
CA LEU A 143 7.61 -22.64 3.52
C LEU A 143 6.44 -22.79 2.54
N MET A 144 5.38 -21.98 2.70
CA MET A 144 4.27 -21.90 1.74
C MET A 144 4.64 -21.28 0.39
N LEU A 145 5.69 -20.47 0.29
CA LEU A 145 6.13 -19.91 -0.99
C LEU A 145 7.05 -20.86 -1.77
N VAL A 146 7.73 -21.76 -1.08
CA VAL A 146 8.69 -22.70 -1.67
C VAL A 146 8.02 -24.03 -2.05
N LEU A 147 6.99 -24.45 -1.30
CA LEU A 147 6.22 -25.67 -1.53
C LEU A 147 5.06 -25.43 -2.50
#